data_AF-A0A7H1B8L1-F1
#
_entry.id   AF-A0A7H1B8L1-F1
#
_cell.length_a   1.000
_cell.length_b   1.000
_cell.length_c   1.000
_cell.angle_alpha   90.00
_cell.angle_beta   90.00
_cell.angle_gamma   90.00
#
_symmetry.space_group_name_H-M   'P 1'
#
loop_
_entity.id
_entity.type
_entity.pdbx_description
1 polymer ?
#
loop_
_entity_poly.entity_id
_entity_poly.type
_entity_poly.pdbx_seq_one_letter_code
_entity_poly.pdbx_strand_id
1 'polypeptide(L)'
;MALEFDDAYRTVAPLLSRGGLPGELRARLHQGDSLLGEMTDSTDTERTHEAVTRSDASRFNELLSAGVRSGRVPLELAEAIGKPASIESGKVDRDNLIHIYRRRLSRTAPGSELRVQTEELLDFLESWPEKKMAMISAGTRDGRTHLFLADSDLDSVLHWMAMCSAGRGGTVTAPAR
;
A
#
# COMPACT_ATOMS: atom_id res chain seq x y z
N MET A 1 -12.77 -5.51 -33.73
CA MET A 1 -13.50 -5.38 -32.46
C MET A 1 -12.68 -4.50 -31.55
N ALA A 2 -13.03 -3.23 -31.47
CA ALA A 2 -12.49 -2.30 -30.48
C ALA A 2 -13.49 -2.26 -29.32
N LEU A 3 -13.04 -2.52 -28.10
CA LEU A 3 -13.84 -2.33 -26.90
C LEU A 3 -13.83 -0.83 -26.58
N GLU A 4 -15.02 -0.24 -26.66
CA GLU A 4 -15.29 1.13 -26.26
C GLU A 4 -15.00 1.30 -24.76
N PHE A 5 -14.13 2.25 -24.44
CA PHE A 5 -13.88 2.72 -23.08
C PHE A 5 -14.87 3.86 -22.79
N ASP A 6 -15.55 3.70 -21.66
CA ASP A 6 -16.71 4.45 -21.19
C ASP A 6 -16.55 5.99 -21.21
N ASP A 7 -17.60 6.63 -21.73
CA ASP A 7 -17.75 8.05 -22.08
C ASP A 7 -17.93 8.97 -20.84
N ALA A 8 -17.78 8.44 -19.63
CA ALA A 8 -18.03 9.16 -18.37
C ALA A 8 -16.91 10.13 -17.96
N TYR A 9 -15.68 9.96 -18.48
CA TYR A 9 -14.55 10.81 -18.12
C TYR A 9 -14.41 12.08 -18.96
N ARG A 10 -15.05 12.14 -20.14
CA ARG A 10 -14.90 13.26 -21.07
C ARG A 10 -15.68 14.50 -20.66
N THR A 11 -16.71 14.34 -19.84
CA THR A 11 -17.65 15.41 -19.46
C THR A 11 -17.16 16.25 -18.29
N VAL A 12 -16.22 15.76 -17.46
CA VAL A 12 -15.81 16.43 -16.22
C VAL A 12 -14.49 17.21 -16.35
N ALA A 13 -13.67 16.87 -17.36
CA ALA A 13 -12.40 17.53 -17.62
C ALA A 13 -12.49 19.06 -17.86
N PRO A 14 -13.57 19.64 -18.44
CA PRO A 14 -13.63 21.09 -18.64
C PRO A 14 -13.94 21.90 -17.38
N LEU A 15 -14.43 21.27 -16.29
CA LEU A 15 -14.91 22.00 -15.09
C LEU A 15 -13.83 22.24 -14.02
N LEU A 16 -12.66 21.61 -14.15
CA LEU A 16 -11.55 21.80 -13.22
C LEU A 16 -10.72 23.06 -13.49
N SER A 17 -10.95 23.75 -14.61
CA SER A 17 -10.19 24.97 -14.98
C SER A 17 -10.91 26.30 -14.63
N ARG A 18 -12.10 26.26 -14.02
CA ARG A 18 -12.88 27.47 -13.68
C ARG A 18 -13.56 27.43 -12.30
N GLY A 19 -12.82 27.06 -11.26
CA GLY A 19 -13.08 27.51 -9.88
C GLY A 19 -14.50 27.39 -9.32
N GLY A 20 -15.28 26.37 -9.70
CA GLY A 20 -16.66 26.22 -9.27
C GLY A 20 -17.07 24.76 -9.14
N LEU A 21 -16.66 24.10 -8.06
CA LEU A 21 -17.24 22.80 -7.69
C LEU A 21 -18.41 23.02 -6.72
N PRO A 22 -19.59 22.40 -6.96
CA PRO A 22 -20.70 22.39 -6.02
C PRO A 22 -20.26 21.81 -4.67
N GLY A 23 -20.74 22.40 -3.56
CA GLY A 23 -20.31 22.06 -2.19
C GLY A 23 -20.41 20.57 -1.83
N GLU A 24 -21.30 19.83 -2.49
CA GLU A 24 -21.50 18.39 -2.28
C GLU A 24 -20.35 17.51 -2.78
N LEU A 25 -19.59 17.93 -3.80
CA LEU A 25 -18.39 17.21 -4.27
C LEU A 25 -17.17 17.49 -3.39
N ARG A 26 -17.13 18.66 -2.74
CA ARG A 26 -16.07 19.02 -1.78
C ARG A 26 -16.16 18.16 -0.51
N ALA A 27 -17.37 17.80 -0.10
CA ALA A 27 -17.60 16.91 1.04
C ALA A 27 -17.13 15.46 0.80
N ARG A 28 -17.27 14.94 -0.44
CA ARG A 28 -16.83 13.55 -0.77
C ARG A 28 -15.32 13.41 -0.92
N LEU A 29 -14.61 14.46 -1.32
CA LEU A 29 -13.13 14.48 -1.35
C LEU A 29 -12.53 14.54 0.06
N HIS A 30 -13.13 15.31 0.98
CA HIS A 30 -12.70 15.33 2.38
C HIS A 30 -12.97 14.00 3.13
N GLN A 31 -13.85 13.14 2.62
CA GLN A 31 -14.12 11.82 3.20
C GLN A 31 -13.10 10.75 2.79
N GLY A 32 -12.33 11.00 1.72
CA GLY A 32 -11.19 10.16 1.32
C GLY A 32 -9.90 10.50 2.08
N ASP A 33 -9.69 11.76 2.43
CA ASP A 33 -8.51 12.24 3.19
C ASP A 33 -8.59 11.91 4.70
N SER A 34 -9.75 11.50 5.19
CA SER A 34 -9.95 11.11 6.61
C SER A 34 -9.51 9.68 6.93
N LEU A 35 -9.10 8.88 5.93
CA LEU A 35 -8.77 7.45 6.11
C LEU A 35 -7.34 7.17 6.58
N LEU A 36 -6.45 8.16 6.50
CA LEU A 36 -5.13 8.13 7.15
C LEU A 36 -5.12 8.81 8.52
N GLY A 37 -6.09 9.70 8.78
CA GLY A 37 -6.23 10.43 10.04
C GLY A 37 -6.90 9.65 11.18
N GLU A 38 -7.82 8.73 10.87
CA GLU A 38 -8.53 7.92 11.89
C GLU A 38 -7.78 6.63 12.29
N MET A 39 -6.49 6.50 11.96
CA MET A 39 -5.64 5.42 12.46
C MET A 39 -5.09 5.66 13.88
N THR A 40 -5.39 6.80 14.51
CA THR A 40 -4.82 7.17 15.81
C THR A 40 -5.79 7.08 16.98
N ASP A 41 -7.03 6.63 16.79
CA ASP A 41 -7.94 6.47 17.92
C ASP A 41 -7.94 5.01 18.40
N SER A 42 -7.35 4.81 19.58
CA SER A 42 -7.45 3.60 20.40
C SER A 42 -6.63 2.37 19.97
N THR A 43 -5.32 2.53 19.80
CA THR A 43 -4.32 1.66 20.46
C THR A 43 -3.05 2.47 20.64
N ASP A 44 -2.54 2.48 21.87
CA ASP A 44 -1.30 3.13 22.28
C ASP A 44 -0.09 2.37 21.71
N THR A 45 0.03 2.40 20.39
CA THR A 45 1.27 2.09 19.68
C THR A 45 1.95 3.42 19.46
N GLU A 46 2.93 3.74 20.31
CA GLU A 46 3.89 4.83 20.10
C GLU A 46 4.43 4.73 18.67
N ARG A 47 3.85 5.53 17.77
CA ARG A 47 4.24 5.61 16.36
C ARG A 47 5.34 6.66 16.24
N THR A 48 6.53 6.30 16.69
CA THR A 48 7.73 7.08 16.41
C THR A 48 8.08 6.93 14.94
N HIS A 49 7.95 8.02 14.17
CA HIS A 49 8.66 8.16 12.90
C HIS A 49 10.16 8.25 13.20
N GLU A 50 10.79 7.11 13.49
CA GLU A 50 12.24 7.02 13.67
C GLU A 50 12.92 7.12 12.31
N ALA A 51 13.99 7.93 12.25
CA ALA A 51 14.86 7.95 11.09
C ALA A 51 15.41 6.54 10.87
N VAL A 52 15.24 6.00 9.66
CA VAL A 52 15.75 4.67 9.27
C VAL A 52 17.22 4.56 9.67
N THR A 53 17.51 3.68 10.63
CA THR A 53 18.90 3.45 11.01
C THR A 53 19.59 2.65 9.91
N ARG A 54 20.91 2.81 9.77
CA ARG A 54 21.71 2.02 8.80
C ARG A 54 21.55 0.51 9.03
N SER A 55 21.27 0.10 10.28
CA SER A 55 21.02 -1.29 10.65
C SER A 55 19.72 -1.81 10.03
N ASP A 56 18.65 -1.03 10.08
CA ASP A 56 17.33 -1.43 9.58
C ASP A 56 17.32 -1.58 8.05
N ALA A 57 18.00 -0.67 7.35
CA ALA A 57 18.15 -0.76 5.89
C ALA A 57 18.97 -1.97 5.45
N SER A 58 20.01 -2.34 6.20
CA SER A 58 20.85 -3.50 5.87
C SER A 58 20.08 -4.81 6.06
N ARG A 59 19.39 -4.96 7.20
CA ARG A 59 18.57 -6.14 7.47
C ARG A 59 17.40 -6.28 6.49
N PHE A 60 16.75 -5.16 6.14
CA PHE A 60 15.70 -5.17 5.14
C PHE A 60 16.20 -5.60 3.75
N ASN A 61 17.39 -5.15 3.34
CA ASN A 61 17.98 -5.57 2.06
C ASN A 61 18.37 -7.06 2.05
N GLU A 62 18.84 -7.61 3.17
CA GLU A 62 19.07 -9.05 3.32
C GLU A 62 17.77 -9.85 3.18
N LEU A 63 16.71 -9.37 3.83
CA LEU A 63 15.38 -9.96 3.76
C LEU A 63 14.79 -9.90 2.34
N LEU A 64 14.91 -8.77 1.64
CA LEU A 64 14.52 -8.65 0.23
C LEU A 64 15.30 -9.63 -0.64
N SER A 65 16.62 -9.74 -0.44
CA SER A 65 17.47 -10.68 -1.18
C SER A 65 17.07 -12.13 -0.92
N ALA A 66 16.68 -12.48 0.31
CA ALA A 66 16.11 -13.78 0.63
C ALA A 66 14.76 -14.01 -0.07
N GLY A 67 13.87 -13.01 -0.07
CA GLY A 67 12.58 -13.05 -0.77
C GLY A 67 12.69 -13.22 -2.28
N VAL A 68 13.69 -12.60 -2.91
CA VAL A 68 13.98 -12.79 -4.35
C VAL A 68 14.45 -14.22 -4.61
N ARG A 69 15.39 -14.73 -3.81
CA ARG A 69 15.91 -16.11 -3.95
C ARG A 69 14.83 -17.17 -3.78
N SER A 70 13.84 -16.94 -2.95
CA SER A 70 12.70 -17.85 -2.75
C SER A 70 11.56 -17.66 -3.76
N GLY A 71 11.69 -16.70 -4.69
CA GLY A 71 10.67 -16.38 -5.68
C GLY A 71 9.42 -15.68 -5.10
N ARG A 72 9.49 -15.21 -3.85
CA ARG A 72 8.39 -14.51 -3.17
C ARG A 72 8.33 -13.03 -3.53
N VAL A 73 9.47 -12.44 -3.84
CA VAL A 73 9.61 -11.03 -4.21
C VAL A 73 10.15 -10.94 -5.64
N PRO A 74 9.49 -10.24 -6.58
CA PRO A 74 10.03 -10.00 -7.91
C PRO A 74 11.38 -9.26 -7.85
N LEU A 75 12.32 -9.62 -8.73
CA LEU A 75 13.63 -8.99 -8.77
C LEU A 75 13.52 -7.49 -9.07
N GLU A 76 12.63 -7.11 -10.00
CA GLU A 76 12.40 -5.73 -10.42
C GLU A 76 11.90 -4.88 -9.25
N LEU A 77 11.08 -5.47 -8.38
CA LEU A 77 10.58 -4.82 -7.17
C LEU A 77 11.72 -4.61 -6.16
N ALA A 78 12.53 -5.64 -5.91
CA ALA A 78 13.67 -5.54 -5.00
C ALA A 78 14.69 -4.50 -5.48
N GLU A 79 14.93 -4.41 -6.79
CA GLU A 79 15.79 -3.37 -7.39
C GLU A 79 15.20 -1.97 -7.22
N ALA A 80 13.89 -1.80 -7.44
CA ALA A 80 13.20 -0.52 -7.26
C ALA A 80 13.23 -0.05 -5.80
N ILE A 81 13.15 -0.98 -4.85
CA ILE A 81 13.07 -0.70 -3.42
C ILE A 81 14.42 -0.68 -2.73
N GLY A 82 15.48 -1.31 -3.28
CA GLY A 82 16.77 -1.56 -2.60
C GLY A 82 17.51 -0.32 -2.06
N LYS A 83 17.01 0.88 -2.33
CA LYS A 83 17.35 2.13 -1.64
C LYS A 83 16.07 2.82 -1.15
N PRO A 84 15.41 2.30 -0.10
CA PRO A 84 14.13 2.84 0.33
C PRO A 84 14.33 4.23 0.91
N ALA A 85 13.33 5.10 0.72
CA ALA A 85 13.29 6.42 1.33
C ALA A 85 12.89 6.36 2.81
N SER A 86 12.05 5.39 3.16
CA SER A 86 11.65 5.08 4.54
C SER A 86 11.44 3.57 4.70
N ILE A 87 11.69 3.08 5.91
CA ILE A 87 11.39 1.71 6.33
C ILE A 87 10.78 1.83 7.73
N GLU A 88 9.62 1.24 7.91
CA GLU A 88 8.99 1.07 9.22
C GLU A 88 8.73 -0.42 9.42
N SER A 89 9.08 -0.97 10.57
CA SER A 89 8.86 -2.38 10.88
C SER A 89 8.28 -2.56 12.27
N GLY A 90 7.36 -3.52 12.43
CA GLY A 90 6.78 -3.84 13.72
C GLY A 90 6.22 -5.24 13.77
N LYS A 91 6.18 -5.83 14.97
CA LYS A 91 5.48 -7.10 15.19
C LYS A 91 3.98 -6.85 15.21
N VAL A 92 3.23 -7.70 14.52
CA VAL A 92 1.78 -7.62 14.42
C VAL A 92 1.15 -8.97 14.70
N ASP A 93 -0.06 -8.93 15.26
CA ASP A 93 -0.89 -10.11 15.48
C ASP A 93 -1.67 -10.44 14.20
N ARG A 94 -1.65 -11.71 13.81
CA ARG A 94 -2.31 -12.22 12.61
C ARG A 94 -3.82 -11.97 12.65
N ASP A 95 -4.46 -12.22 13.79
CA ASP A 95 -5.91 -12.10 13.91
C ASP A 95 -6.32 -10.62 13.84
N ASN A 96 -5.49 -9.71 14.35
CA ASN A 96 -5.67 -8.27 14.18
C ASN A 96 -5.55 -7.85 12.70
N LEU A 97 -4.55 -8.36 11.96
CA LEU A 97 -4.45 -8.09 10.52
C LEU A 97 -5.68 -8.59 9.76
N ILE A 98 -6.13 -9.82 10.01
CA ILE A 98 -7.34 -10.38 9.39
C ILE A 98 -8.54 -9.46 9.65
N HIS A 99 -8.71 -8.99 10.88
CA HIS A 99 -9.80 -8.07 11.24
C HIS A 99 -9.73 -6.77 10.42
N ILE A 100 -8.56 -6.14 10.37
CA ILE A 100 -8.32 -4.88 9.64
C ILE A 100 -8.60 -5.06 8.14
N TYR A 101 -8.06 -6.11 7.52
CA TYR A 101 -8.17 -6.32 6.08
C TYR A 101 -9.55 -6.79 5.64
N ARG A 102 -10.29 -7.57 6.46
CA ARG A 102 -11.71 -7.86 6.20
C ARG A 102 -12.56 -6.58 6.20
N ARG A 103 -12.30 -5.68 7.14
CA ARG A 103 -12.96 -4.37 7.19
C ARG A 103 -12.60 -3.49 5.99
N ARG A 104 -11.36 -3.54 5.51
CA ARG A 104 -10.93 -2.85 4.29
C ARG A 104 -11.59 -3.45 3.06
N LEU A 105 -11.67 -4.77 2.97
CA LEU A 105 -12.25 -5.49 1.84
C LEU A 105 -13.71 -5.13 1.61
N SER A 106 -14.51 -4.98 2.67
CA SER A 106 -15.92 -4.59 2.56
C SER A 106 -16.13 -3.18 2.01
N ARG A 107 -15.11 -2.33 2.06
CA ARG A 107 -15.12 -0.94 1.58
C ARG A 107 -14.43 -0.76 0.23
N THR A 108 -13.78 -1.81 -0.28
CA THR A 108 -13.01 -1.76 -1.52
C THR A 108 -13.91 -2.12 -2.69
N ALA A 109 -13.85 -1.31 -3.77
CA ALA A 109 -14.69 -1.47 -4.94
C ALA A 109 -14.58 -2.89 -5.54
N PRO A 110 -15.71 -3.56 -5.85
CA PRO A 110 -15.71 -4.84 -6.55
C PRO A 110 -14.90 -4.79 -7.84
N GLY A 111 -14.13 -5.85 -8.13
CA GLY A 111 -13.32 -5.98 -9.34
C GLY A 111 -12.06 -5.09 -9.40
N SER A 112 -11.79 -4.28 -8.37
CA SER A 112 -10.53 -3.53 -8.32
C SER A 112 -9.33 -4.43 -8.01
N GLU A 113 -8.16 -4.09 -8.54
CA GLU A 113 -6.90 -4.82 -8.27
C GLU A 113 -6.59 -4.87 -6.77
N LEU A 114 -6.82 -3.77 -6.06
CA LEU A 114 -6.65 -3.71 -4.61
C LEU A 114 -7.55 -4.71 -3.86
N ARG A 115 -8.75 -4.97 -4.38
CA ARG A 115 -9.66 -5.97 -3.81
C ARG A 115 -9.06 -7.36 -3.94
N VAL A 116 -8.60 -7.72 -5.14
CA VAL A 116 -7.96 -9.02 -5.42
C VAL A 116 -6.75 -9.24 -4.52
N GLN A 117 -5.85 -8.25 -4.45
CA GLN A 117 -4.67 -8.32 -3.57
C GLN A 117 -5.05 -8.43 -2.09
N THR A 118 -6.15 -7.79 -1.66
CA THR A 118 -6.63 -7.89 -0.28
C THR A 118 -7.23 -9.27 0.02
N GLU A 119 -7.94 -9.87 -0.94
CA GLU A 119 -8.47 -11.24 -0.84
C GLU A 119 -7.32 -12.26 -0.76
N GLU A 120 -6.32 -12.16 -1.64
CA GLU A 120 -5.11 -13.00 -1.60
C GLU A 120 -4.35 -12.88 -0.27
N LEU A 121 -4.23 -11.67 0.27
CA LEU A 121 -3.62 -11.45 1.58
C LEU A 121 -4.43 -12.12 2.70
N LEU A 122 -5.76 -12.02 2.67
CA LEU A 122 -6.61 -12.65 3.69
C LEU A 122 -6.52 -14.17 3.64
N ASP A 123 -6.55 -14.76 2.45
CA ASP A 123 -6.38 -16.20 2.26
C ASP A 123 -5.01 -16.68 2.78
N PHE A 124 -3.95 -15.90 2.53
CA PHE A 124 -2.63 -16.15 3.11
C PHE A 124 -2.66 -16.08 4.64
N LEU A 125 -3.23 -15.03 5.22
CA LEU A 125 -3.26 -14.85 6.68
C LEU A 125 -4.06 -15.96 7.36
N GLU A 126 -5.18 -16.39 6.78
CA GLU A 126 -6.02 -17.45 7.35
C GLU A 126 -5.35 -18.82 7.32
N SER A 127 -4.47 -19.07 6.34
CA SER A 127 -3.70 -20.32 6.23
C SER A 127 -2.38 -20.31 7.01
N TRP A 128 -1.89 -19.14 7.44
CA TRP A 128 -0.63 -19.02 8.16
C TRP A 128 -0.73 -19.55 9.61
N PRO A 129 0.15 -20.47 10.06
CA PRO A 129 -0.01 -21.15 11.34
C PRO A 129 0.37 -20.30 12.57
N GLU A 130 1.24 -19.30 12.41
CA GLU A 130 1.73 -18.52 13.55
C GLU A 130 0.86 -17.32 13.86
N LYS A 131 0.74 -17.00 15.15
CA LYS A 131 -0.07 -15.85 15.61
C LYS A 131 0.61 -14.51 15.39
N LYS A 132 1.94 -14.49 15.32
CA LYS A 132 2.72 -13.26 15.20
C LYS A 132 3.56 -13.29 13.94
N MET A 133 3.72 -12.13 13.35
CA MET A 133 4.57 -11.91 12.18
C MET A 133 5.15 -10.50 12.26
N ALA A 134 6.15 -10.23 11.44
CA ALA A 134 6.64 -8.88 11.27
C ALA A 134 6.01 -8.24 10.04
N MET A 135 5.56 -7.00 10.20
CA MET A 135 5.08 -6.18 9.10
C MET A 135 6.12 -5.10 8.84
N ILE A 136 6.50 -4.96 7.57
CA ILE A 136 7.47 -3.97 7.12
C ILE A 136 6.83 -3.12 6.03
N SER A 137 6.82 -1.82 6.22
CA SER A 137 6.41 -0.83 5.24
C SER A 137 7.65 -0.15 4.69
N ALA A 138 7.85 -0.24 3.37
CA ALA A 138 8.95 0.41 2.69
C ALA A 138 8.43 1.47 1.72
N GLY A 139 8.83 2.72 1.94
CA GLY A 139 8.55 3.83 1.05
C GLY A 139 9.64 3.97 0.00
N THR A 140 9.27 4.15 -1.26
CA THR A 140 10.19 4.46 -2.36
C THR A 140 10.31 5.97 -2.57
N ARG A 141 11.34 6.40 -3.29
CA ARG A 141 11.59 7.84 -3.55
C ARG A 141 10.53 8.50 -4.45
N ASP A 142 9.84 7.72 -5.27
CA ASP A 142 8.69 8.17 -6.08
C ASP A 142 7.38 8.25 -5.27
N GLY A 143 7.44 7.95 -3.96
CA GLY A 143 6.32 8.07 -3.04
C GLY A 143 5.35 6.89 -3.03
N ARG A 144 5.74 5.76 -3.63
CA ARG A 144 4.99 4.50 -3.48
C ARG A 144 5.35 3.86 -2.15
N THR A 145 4.41 3.08 -1.62
CA THR A 145 4.62 2.32 -0.40
C THR A 145 4.39 0.85 -0.70
N HIS A 146 5.28 0.01 -0.19
CA HIS A 146 5.20 -1.43 -0.32
C HIS A 146 5.11 -2.05 1.06
N LEU A 147 4.21 -3.01 1.21
CA LEU A 147 4.03 -3.75 2.44
C LEU A 147 4.61 -5.14 2.28
N PHE A 148 5.39 -5.57 3.26
CA PHE A 148 5.94 -6.91 3.37
C PHE A 148 5.47 -7.52 4.69
N LEU A 149 5.03 -8.77 4.61
CA LEU A 149 4.88 -9.62 5.78
C LEU A 149 6.05 -10.59 5.80
N ALA A 150 6.73 -10.65 6.93
CA ALA A 150 7.83 -11.55 7.19
C ALA A 150 7.50 -12.40 8.42
N ASP A 151 8.23 -13.51 8.59
CA ASP A 151 8.15 -14.25 9.84
C ASP A 151 8.54 -13.38 11.04
N SER A 152 8.27 -13.88 12.25
CA SER A 152 8.44 -13.09 13.47
C SER A 152 9.90 -12.76 13.82
N ASP A 153 10.84 -13.45 13.16
CA ASP A 153 12.29 -13.33 13.34
C ASP A 153 12.97 -12.54 12.21
N LEU A 154 12.22 -12.11 11.19
CA LEU A 154 12.68 -11.39 10.01
C LEU A 154 13.67 -12.19 9.15
N ASP A 155 13.48 -13.50 9.05
CA ASP A 155 14.36 -14.38 8.27
C ASP A 155 13.86 -14.55 6.82
N SER A 156 12.54 -14.49 6.62
CA SER A 156 11.92 -14.73 5.33
C SER A 156 10.72 -13.82 5.06
N VAL A 157 10.59 -13.38 3.80
CA VAL A 157 9.38 -12.71 3.31
C VAL A 157 8.33 -13.77 3.02
N LEU A 158 7.18 -13.64 3.68
CA LEU A 158 6.05 -14.54 3.53
C LEU A 158 5.08 -14.05 2.45
N HIS A 159 4.84 -12.74 2.42
CA HIS A 159 3.93 -12.09 1.49
C HIS A 159 4.37 -10.65 1.22
N TRP A 160 4.04 -10.10 0.06
CA TRP A 160 4.21 -8.67 -0.21
C TRP A 160 3.04 -8.16 -1.04
N MET A 161 2.73 -6.87 -0.89
CA MET A 161 1.77 -6.19 -1.75
C MET A 161 2.15 -4.73 -1.96
N ALA A 162 1.77 -4.15 -3.09
CA ALA A 162 1.85 -2.71 -3.29
C ALA A 162 0.71 -2.04 -2.51
N MET A 163 1.04 -1.04 -1.70
CA MET A 163 0.01 -0.18 -1.11
C MET A 163 -0.29 0.93 -2.10
N CYS A 164 -1.55 1.04 -2.53
CA CYS A 164 -1.99 2.19 -3.31
C CYS A 164 -1.72 3.48 -2.49
N SER A 165 -0.73 4.28 -2.92
CA SER A 165 -0.49 5.59 -2.35
C SER A 165 -1.66 6.51 -2.71
N ALA A 166 -2.24 7.19 -1.73
CA ALA A 166 -3.16 8.29 -2.00
C ALA A 166 -2.42 9.38 -2.80
N GLY A 167 -2.90 9.64 -4.02
CA GLY A 167 -2.66 10.80 -4.87
C GLY A 167 -1.33 11.56 -4.76
N ARG A 168 -0.46 11.39 -5.76
CA ARG A 168 0.03 12.57 -6.49
C ARG A 168 -0.58 12.53 -7.87
N GLY A 169 -1.38 13.54 -8.20
CA GLY A 169 -1.77 13.84 -9.57
C GLY A 169 -0.54 14.23 -10.40
N GLY A 170 0.27 13.24 -10.78
CA GLY A 170 1.27 13.40 -11.80
C GLY A 170 0.55 13.53 -13.13
N THR A 171 0.42 14.76 -13.61
CA THR A 171 0.09 15.03 -15.01
C THR A 171 1.08 14.29 -15.90
N VAL A 172 0.63 13.20 -16.50
CA VAL A 172 1.30 12.59 -17.65
C VAL A 172 1.21 13.62 -18.77
N THR A 173 2.29 14.40 -18.92
CA THR A 173 2.45 15.26 -20.08
C THR A 173 2.69 14.34 -21.27
N ALA A 174 1.75 14.34 -22.21
CA ALA A 174 1.86 13.56 -23.44
C ALA A 174 3.13 13.96 -24.22
N PRO A 175 3.80 13.02 -24.90
CA PRO A 175 4.84 13.39 -25.85
C PRO A 175 4.20 14.14 -27.02
N ALA A 176 4.65 15.37 -27.25
CA ALA A 176 4.35 16.12 -28.46
C ALA A 176 4.86 15.34 -29.68
N ARG A 177 4.00 15.17 -30.68
CA ARG A 177 4.39 14.87 -32.06
C ARG A 177 4.01 16.06 -32.92
#